data_AF-A0A8C5DGY2-F1
#
_entry.id   AF-A0A8C5DGY2-F1
#
_cell.length_a   1.000
_cell.length_b   1.000
_cell.length_c   1.000
_cell.angle_alpha   90.00
_cell.angle_beta   90.00
_cell.angle_gamma   90.00
#
_symmetry.space_group_name_H-M   'P 1'
#
loop_
_entity.id
_entity.type
_entity.pdbx_description
1 polymer ?
#
loop_
_entity_poly.entity_id
_entity_poly.type
_entity_poly.pdbx_seq_one_letter_code
_entity_poly.pdbx_strand_id
1 'polypeptide(L)'
;MDSLSPSSPNLDTNLLSQLEAALRGALQTSSSSPEPISSTPTPTELSSLLTLMSPSDSNRSNADLTLAFGKLALLMTSQLKLAQEQNQMLQNELQNKSDRLQSNPQTSDDESLSSEQDKSENLLHENQILKGENDALRHEVRYIKEDFTNVNNLLKEQTLKHEANVQTLSITNRELTALKDENSMLTHIRENYLLRIDSLERQIRNAETECRHARLLQHQAEMESATARQELHLFSSQQGGEPKEPKPPDPVKLWDDTSHPKPKDLDRIARNLSRFEPNLDDPGEIHAYLNDLKFFLERFPNASSRDKIYVIKASSSKQVSLFIDRQPLDIRDDFEALCKILIEEYCNKN
;
A
#
# COMPACT_ATOMS: atom_id res chain seq x y z
N MET A 1 -10.49 -1.19 26.50
CA MET A 1 -10.73 0.27 26.55
C MET A 1 -10.99 0.69 25.11
N ASP A 2 -12.28 0.93 24.86
CA ASP A 2 -12.91 1.71 23.79
C ASP A 2 -12.71 1.33 22.32
N SER A 3 -13.70 0.56 21.85
CA SER A 3 -14.11 0.36 20.46
C SER A 3 -14.91 1.56 19.94
N LEU A 4 -14.48 2.20 18.85
CA LEU A 4 -15.26 3.20 18.12
C LEU A 4 -15.52 2.75 16.68
N SER A 5 -16.80 2.55 16.38
CA SER A 5 -17.34 2.30 15.04
C SER A 5 -17.52 3.63 14.28
N PRO A 6 -17.33 3.69 12.96
CA PRO A 6 -17.71 4.86 12.18
C PRO A 6 -19.20 4.77 11.80
N SER A 7 -20.00 5.71 12.31
CA SER A 7 -21.37 5.95 11.87
C SER A 7 -21.37 6.75 10.57
N SER A 8 -22.00 6.23 9.53
CA SER A 8 -22.27 6.96 8.28
C SER A 8 -23.33 8.05 8.49
N PRO A 9 -23.13 9.30 8.01
CA PRO A 9 -24.18 10.30 8.06
C PRO A 9 -25.08 10.18 6.83
N ASN A 10 -26.36 9.95 7.09
CA ASN A 10 -27.45 9.90 6.13
C ASN A 10 -27.81 11.35 5.74
N LEU A 11 -27.17 11.92 4.71
CA LEU A 11 -27.22 13.37 4.44
C LEU A 11 -28.14 13.83 3.29
N ASP A 12 -28.73 12.93 2.49
CA ASP A 12 -29.35 13.36 1.22
C ASP A 12 -30.86 13.61 1.24
N THR A 13 -31.58 13.25 2.32
CA THR A 13 -33.05 13.42 2.38
C THR A 13 -33.50 14.71 3.07
N ASN A 14 -32.62 15.32 3.87
CA ASN A 14 -32.96 16.50 4.67
C ASN A 14 -32.83 17.81 3.88
N LEU A 15 -31.87 17.88 2.93
CA LEU A 15 -31.65 19.08 2.10
C LEU A 15 -32.75 19.29 1.06
N LEU A 16 -33.23 18.21 0.43
CA LEU A 16 -34.32 18.30 -0.54
C LEU A 16 -35.64 18.76 0.11
N SER A 17 -35.89 18.27 1.33
CA SER A 17 -37.07 18.64 2.14
C SER A 17 -37.02 20.09 2.63
N GLN A 18 -35.82 20.60 2.98
CA GLN A 18 -35.64 22.00 3.36
C GLN A 18 -35.74 22.95 2.16
N LEU A 19 -35.28 22.53 0.98
CA LEU A 19 -35.40 23.29 -0.26
C LEU A 19 -36.87 23.41 -0.71
N GLU A 20 -37.64 22.32 -0.64
CA GLU A 20 -39.09 22.34 -0.94
C GLU A 20 -39.88 23.20 0.08
N ALA A 21 -39.50 23.15 1.37
CA ALA A 21 -40.14 23.95 2.41
C ALA A 21 -39.87 25.46 2.22
N ALA A 22 -38.65 25.84 1.84
CA ALA A 22 -38.29 27.23 1.56
C ALA A 22 -38.99 27.76 0.30
N LEU A 23 -39.10 26.94 -0.76
CA LEU A 23 -39.83 27.27 -1.98
C LEU A 23 -41.35 27.42 -1.74
N ARG A 24 -41.97 26.57 -0.92
CA ARG A 24 -43.38 26.72 -0.53
C ARG A 24 -43.64 27.95 0.34
N GLY A 25 -42.72 28.28 1.25
CA GLY A 25 -42.83 29.48 2.09
C GLY A 25 -42.81 30.77 1.27
N ALA A 26 -41.92 30.86 0.27
CA ALA A 26 -41.80 32.04 -0.59
C ALA A 26 -43.00 32.22 -1.56
N LEU A 27 -43.68 31.14 -1.93
CA LEU A 27 -44.87 31.17 -2.79
C LEU A 27 -46.15 31.57 -2.04
N GLN A 28 -46.22 31.42 -0.71
CA GLN A 28 -47.41 31.77 0.08
C GLN A 28 -47.44 33.24 0.55
N THR A 29 -46.29 33.92 0.57
CA THR A 29 -46.20 35.33 1.02
C THR A 29 -46.46 36.36 -0.09
N SER A 30 -46.79 35.93 -1.31
CA SER A 30 -47.03 36.82 -2.47
C SER A 30 -48.51 36.92 -2.89
N SER A 31 -49.44 36.76 -1.94
CA SER A 31 -50.88 36.94 -2.18
C SER A 31 -51.44 38.32 -1.81
N SER A 32 -50.60 39.33 -1.54
CA SER A 32 -51.08 40.69 -1.26
C SER A 32 -50.48 41.74 -2.22
N SER A 33 -51.34 42.21 -3.13
CA SER A 33 -51.32 43.49 -3.85
C SER A 33 -50.16 43.78 -4.82
N PRO A 34 -50.43 44.21 -6.08
CA PRO A 34 -49.41 44.50 -7.06
C PRO A 34 -48.93 45.95 -6.96
N GLU A 35 -47.64 46.17 -6.72
CA GLU A 35 -46.95 47.39 -7.18
C GLU A 35 -46.12 47.07 -8.44
N PRO A 36 -46.06 47.99 -9.42
CA PRO A 36 -45.35 47.75 -10.67
C PRO A 36 -43.85 47.98 -10.47
N ILE A 37 -43.08 46.91 -10.33
CA ILE A 37 -41.62 47.01 -10.32
C ILE A 37 -41.12 47.08 -11.77
N SER A 38 -41.12 48.30 -12.30
CA SER A 38 -40.35 48.72 -13.46
C SER A 38 -38.85 48.73 -13.08
N SER A 39 -38.16 47.61 -13.26
CA SER A 39 -36.69 47.57 -13.22
C SER A 39 -36.21 46.39 -14.04
N THR A 40 -35.77 46.64 -15.28
CA THR A 40 -34.96 45.69 -16.02
C THR A 40 -33.63 45.49 -15.27
N PRO A 41 -33.25 44.24 -14.93
CA PRO A 41 -31.95 43.99 -14.32
C PRO A 41 -30.85 44.27 -15.36
N THR A 42 -29.83 45.01 -14.94
CA THR A 42 -28.76 45.43 -15.87
C THR A 42 -27.80 44.25 -16.15
N PRO A 43 -27.15 44.20 -17.34
CA PRO A 43 -26.17 43.15 -17.68
C PRO A 43 -25.04 42.99 -16.63
N THR A 44 -24.79 44.05 -15.88
CA THR A 44 -23.83 44.14 -14.78
C THR A 44 -24.23 43.27 -13.58
N GLU A 45 -25.52 43.13 -13.28
CA GLU A 45 -26.02 42.32 -12.16
C GLU A 45 -25.93 40.82 -12.46
N LEU A 46 -26.21 40.40 -13.69
CA LEU A 46 -26.03 39.02 -14.16
C LEU A 46 -24.56 38.60 -14.14
N SER A 47 -23.67 39.49 -14.60
CA SER A 47 -22.23 39.24 -14.59
C SER A 47 -21.67 39.14 -13.16
N SER A 48 -22.18 39.94 -12.23
CA SER A 48 -21.79 39.91 -10.82
C SER A 48 -22.23 38.63 -10.12
N LEU A 49 -23.46 38.15 -10.39
CA LEU A 49 -23.98 36.90 -9.85
C LEU A 49 -23.30 35.66 -10.44
N LEU A 50 -22.99 35.66 -11.74
CA LEU A 50 -22.23 34.58 -12.38
C LEU A 50 -20.79 34.51 -11.85
N THR A 51 -20.16 35.65 -11.59
CA THR A 51 -18.83 35.72 -10.96
C THR A 51 -18.86 35.21 -9.51
N LEU A 52 -19.97 35.42 -8.80
CA LEU A 52 -20.24 34.84 -7.47
C LEU A 52 -20.52 33.33 -7.49
N MET A 53 -20.67 32.72 -8.66
CA MET A 53 -20.90 31.28 -8.83
C MET A 53 -19.73 30.54 -9.49
N SER A 54 -18.67 31.26 -9.91
CA SER A 54 -17.45 30.68 -10.49
C SER A 54 -16.64 29.89 -9.45
N PRO A 55 -16.10 28.70 -9.80
CA PRO A 55 -15.44 27.78 -8.87
C PRO A 55 -14.04 28.22 -8.36
N SER A 56 -13.65 29.48 -8.57
CA SER A 56 -12.27 29.94 -8.35
C SER A 56 -11.91 30.23 -6.88
N ASP A 57 -12.89 30.31 -5.97
CA ASP A 57 -12.67 30.60 -4.54
C ASP A 57 -13.00 29.38 -3.67
N SER A 58 -11.96 28.66 -3.23
CA SER A 58 -12.03 27.47 -2.37
C SER A 58 -12.44 27.74 -0.90
N ASN A 59 -13.04 28.90 -0.60
CA ASN A 59 -13.38 29.34 0.76
C ASN A 59 -14.79 29.93 0.92
N ARG A 60 -15.71 29.74 -0.05
CA ARG A 60 -17.09 30.26 0.06
C ARG A 60 -17.98 29.38 0.94
N SER A 61 -18.77 30.01 1.80
CA SER A 61 -19.73 29.29 2.65
C SER A 61 -20.88 28.74 1.80
N ASN A 62 -21.39 27.56 2.16
CA ASN A 62 -22.55 26.96 1.50
C ASN A 62 -23.80 27.86 1.55
N ALA A 63 -23.89 28.73 2.56
CA ALA A 63 -24.96 29.72 2.68
C ALA A 63 -24.90 30.79 1.58
N ASP A 64 -23.70 31.26 1.22
CA ASP A 64 -23.51 32.27 0.17
C ASP A 64 -23.86 31.72 -1.22
N LEU A 65 -23.51 30.45 -1.46
CA LEU A 65 -23.84 29.76 -2.70
C LEU A 65 -25.36 29.58 -2.82
N THR A 66 -26.02 29.14 -1.74
CA THR A 66 -27.48 28.97 -1.69
C THR A 66 -28.22 30.28 -1.93
N LEU A 67 -27.73 31.38 -1.34
CA LEU A 67 -28.29 32.72 -1.55
C LEU A 67 -28.12 33.19 -3.01
N ALA A 68 -26.95 32.92 -3.62
CA ALA A 68 -26.70 33.24 -5.02
C ALA A 68 -27.62 32.47 -5.97
N PHE A 69 -27.80 31.16 -5.75
CA PHE A 69 -28.74 30.34 -6.51
C PHE A 69 -30.19 30.83 -6.36
N GLY A 70 -30.61 31.20 -5.15
CA GLY A 70 -31.96 31.74 -4.91
C GLY A 70 -32.22 33.04 -5.67
N LYS A 71 -31.24 33.96 -5.67
CA LYS A 71 -31.33 35.22 -6.44
C LYS A 71 -31.38 34.98 -7.95
N LEU A 72 -30.58 34.05 -8.45
CA LEU A 72 -30.59 33.69 -9.87
C LEU A 72 -31.93 33.07 -10.30
N ALA A 73 -32.50 32.20 -9.47
CA ALA A 73 -33.80 31.58 -9.76
C ALA A 73 -34.94 32.61 -9.85
N LEU A 74 -34.98 33.58 -8.92
CA LEU A 74 -35.95 34.68 -8.97
C LEU A 74 -35.78 35.53 -10.24
N LEU A 75 -34.53 35.80 -10.63
CA LEU A 75 -34.21 36.59 -11.81
C LEU A 75 -34.60 35.89 -13.12
N MET A 76 -34.34 34.58 -13.22
CA MET A 76 -34.77 33.80 -14.39
C MET A 76 -36.29 33.71 -14.48
N THR A 77 -36.97 33.57 -13.34
CA THR A 77 -38.44 33.49 -13.30
C THR A 77 -39.09 34.81 -13.73
N SER A 78 -38.53 35.95 -13.31
CA SER A 78 -39.04 37.26 -13.73
C SER A 78 -38.81 37.52 -15.22
N GLN A 79 -37.65 37.13 -15.78
CA GLN A 79 -37.41 37.23 -17.22
C GLN A 79 -38.35 36.34 -18.04
N LEU A 80 -38.60 35.12 -17.59
CA LEU A 80 -39.51 34.21 -18.28
C LEU A 80 -40.93 34.80 -18.34
N LYS A 81 -41.39 35.40 -17.24
CA LYS A 81 -42.70 36.06 -17.19
C LYS A 81 -42.80 37.25 -18.14
N LEU A 82 -41.75 38.07 -18.22
CA LEU A 82 -41.69 39.20 -19.15
C LEU A 82 -41.71 38.73 -20.62
N ALA A 83 -40.93 37.71 -20.95
CA ALA A 83 -40.93 37.13 -22.29
C ALA A 83 -42.30 36.53 -22.65
N GLN A 84 -43.01 35.98 -21.68
CA GLN A 84 -44.35 35.46 -21.87
C GLN A 84 -45.38 36.58 -22.13
N GLU A 85 -45.29 37.70 -21.40
CA GLU A 85 -46.13 38.88 -21.64
C GLU A 85 -45.85 39.52 -23.02
N GLN A 86 -44.58 39.60 -23.44
CA GLN A 86 -44.22 40.09 -24.77
C GLN A 86 -44.76 39.21 -25.90
N ASN A 87 -44.67 37.89 -25.75
CA ASN A 87 -45.26 36.95 -26.71
C ASN A 87 -46.78 37.07 -26.78
N GLN A 88 -47.45 37.31 -25.64
CA GLN A 88 -48.89 37.50 -25.61
C GLN A 88 -49.31 38.80 -26.31
N MET A 89 -48.52 39.87 -26.15
CA MET A 89 -48.74 41.14 -26.87
C MET A 89 -48.59 40.96 -28.38
N LEU A 90 -47.55 40.25 -28.84
CA LEU A 90 -47.35 39.95 -30.26
C LEU A 90 -48.47 39.09 -30.84
N GLN A 91 -48.98 38.10 -30.08
CA GLN A 91 -50.15 37.32 -30.50
C GLN A 91 -51.40 38.19 -30.65
N ASN A 92 -51.65 39.12 -29.73
CA ASN A 92 -52.77 40.04 -29.82
C ASN A 92 -52.65 40.99 -31.04
N GLU A 93 -51.44 41.45 -31.35
CA GLU A 93 -51.20 42.29 -32.53
C GLU A 93 -51.38 41.53 -33.84
N LEU A 94 -50.89 40.28 -33.90
CA LEU A 94 -51.11 39.40 -35.05
C LEU A 94 -52.59 39.11 -35.27
N GLN A 95 -53.34 38.85 -34.19
CA GLN A 95 -54.77 38.64 -34.27
C GLN A 95 -55.50 39.88 -34.78
N ASN A 96 -55.19 41.06 -34.24
CA ASN A 96 -55.77 42.32 -34.70
C ASN A 96 -55.45 42.60 -36.18
N LYS A 97 -54.22 42.35 -36.63
CA LYS A 97 -53.86 42.46 -38.06
C LYS A 97 -54.61 41.44 -38.93
N SER A 98 -54.80 40.22 -38.45
CA SER A 98 -55.60 39.18 -39.13
C SER A 98 -57.07 39.61 -39.27
N ASP A 99 -57.67 40.12 -38.20
CA ASP A 99 -59.06 40.60 -38.20
C ASP A 99 -59.25 41.80 -39.14
N ARG A 100 -58.26 42.71 -39.20
CA ARG A 100 -58.26 43.84 -40.14
C ARG A 100 -58.19 43.41 -41.60
N LEU A 101 -57.37 42.40 -41.91
CA LEU A 101 -57.27 41.84 -43.27
C LEU A 101 -58.56 41.11 -43.69
N GLN A 102 -59.28 40.49 -42.75
CA GLN A 102 -60.59 39.88 -43.01
C GLN A 102 -61.71 40.91 -43.20
N SER A 103 -61.57 42.12 -42.63
CA SER A 103 -62.62 43.15 -42.63
C SER A 103 -62.61 44.13 -43.81
N ASN A 104 -61.58 44.13 -44.67
CA ASN A 104 -61.48 45.05 -45.81
C ASN A 104 -60.82 44.39 -47.03
N PRO A 105 -61.57 43.79 -47.97
CA PRO A 105 -61.01 43.29 -49.22
C PRO A 105 -60.88 44.47 -50.19
N GLN A 106 -59.91 45.35 -49.97
CA GLN A 106 -59.56 46.35 -50.99
C GLN A 106 -58.58 45.76 -51.99
N THR A 107 -59.03 45.82 -53.24
CA THR A 107 -58.35 45.49 -54.50
C THR A 107 -56.95 46.08 -54.56
N SER A 108 -55.95 45.21 -54.65
CA SER A 108 -54.55 45.55 -54.86
C SER A 108 -54.26 45.78 -56.34
N ASP A 109 -53.61 46.90 -56.64
CA ASP A 109 -53.02 47.19 -57.93
C ASP A 109 -51.93 46.14 -58.27
N ASP A 110 -51.97 45.57 -59.49
CA ASP A 110 -51.11 44.47 -59.95
C ASP A 110 -49.59 44.76 -59.85
N GLU A 111 -49.16 46.02 -59.90
CA GLU A 111 -47.74 46.41 -59.72
C GLU A 111 -47.24 46.26 -58.27
N SER A 112 -48.10 46.48 -57.27
CA SER A 112 -47.73 46.30 -55.86
C SER A 112 -47.67 44.82 -55.47
N LEU A 113 -48.56 43.99 -56.03
CA LEU A 113 -48.54 42.54 -55.87
C LEU A 113 -47.27 41.91 -56.46
N SER A 114 -46.84 42.33 -57.65
CA SER A 114 -45.60 41.83 -58.27
C SER A 114 -44.37 42.18 -57.43
N SER A 115 -44.29 43.41 -56.90
CA SER A 115 -43.16 43.84 -56.05
C SER A 115 -43.15 43.14 -54.69
N GLU A 116 -44.30 42.86 -54.10
CA GLU A 116 -44.39 42.06 -52.87
C GLU A 116 -44.06 40.59 -53.09
N GLN A 117 -44.42 40.04 -54.25
CA GLN A 117 -44.12 38.66 -54.61
C GLN A 117 -42.61 38.43 -54.82
N ASP A 118 -41.92 39.34 -55.52
CA ASP A 118 -40.46 39.30 -55.66
C ASP A 118 -39.74 39.42 -54.31
N LYS A 119 -40.27 40.24 -53.39
CA LYS A 119 -39.76 40.33 -52.01
C LYS A 119 -39.95 39.03 -51.23
N SER A 120 -41.11 38.40 -51.38
CA SER A 120 -41.43 37.13 -50.73
C SER A 120 -40.51 36.01 -51.22
N GLU A 121 -40.25 35.94 -52.53
CA GLU A 121 -39.33 34.95 -53.11
C GLU A 121 -37.88 35.16 -52.64
N ASN A 122 -37.40 36.41 -52.57
CA ASN A 122 -36.09 36.72 -51.99
C ASN A 122 -35.99 36.32 -50.51
N LEU A 123 -36.99 36.62 -49.70
CA LEU A 123 -37.03 36.24 -48.28
C LEU A 123 -37.09 34.72 -48.10
N LEU A 124 -37.74 34.01 -49.01
CA LEU A 124 -37.81 32.55 -49.00
C LEU A 124 -36.46 31.92 -49.35
N HIS A 125 -35.75 32.49 -50.34
CA HIS A 125 -34.40 32.09 -50.68
C HIS A 125 -33.42 32.33 -49.51
N GLU A 126 -33.48 33.52 -48.88
CA GLU A 126 -32.67 33.86 -47.71
C GLU A 126 -32.95 32.93 -46.52
N ASN A 127 -34.22 32.63 -46.22
CA ASN A 127 -34.58 31.65 -45.19
C ASN A 127 -34.03 30.26 -45.49
N GLN A 128 -33.97 29.87 -46.76
CA GLN A 128 -33.45 28.56 -47.14
C GLN A 128 -31.93 28.48 -46.97
N ILE A 129 -31.19 29.56 -47.25
CA ILE A 129 -29.76 29.68 -46.96
C ILE A 129 -29.52 29.63 -45.44
N LEU A 130 -30.22 30.47 -44.68
CA LEU A 130 -30.10 30.55 -43.22
C LEU A 130 -30.44 29.21 -42.55
N LYS A 131 -31.39 28.45 -43.10
CA LYS A 131 -31.70 27.10 -42.61
C LYS A 131 -30.53 26.14 -42.82
N GLY A 132 -29.89 26.18 -44.00
CA GLY A 132 -28.69 25.40 -44.28
C GLY A 132 -27.53 25.74 -43.34
N GLU A 133 -27.32 27.04 -43.07
CA GLU A 133 -26.31 27.51 -42.11
C GLU A 133 -26.63 27.07 -40.68
N ASN A 134 -27.90 27.14 -40.26
CA ASN A 134 -28.34 26.67 -38.94
C ASN A 134 -28.09 25.17 -38.77
N ASP A 135 -28.39 24.37 -39.79
CA ASP A 135 -28.18 22.93 -39.76
C ASP A 135 -26.68 22.61 -39.67
N ALA A 136 -25.83 23.31 -40.43
CA ALA A 136 -24.37 23.18 -40.34
C ALA A 136 -23.83 23.52 -38.94
N LEU A 137 -24.25 24.66 -38.37
CA LEU A 137 -23.88 25.06 -37.01
C LEU A 137 -24.36 24.06 -35.96
N ARG A 138 -25.56 23.47 -36.12
CA ARG A 138 -26.07 22.42 -35.22
C ARG A 138 -25.22 21.15 -35.27
N HIS A 139 -24.68 20.79 -36.43
CA HIS A 139 -23.76 19.68 -36.55
C HIS A 139 -22.42 19.98 -35.89
N GLU A 140 -21.88 21.18 -36.07
CA GLU A 140 -20.61 21.60 -35.46
C GLU A 140 -20.71 21.66 -33.93
N VAL A 141 -21.76 22.28 -33.39
CA VAL A 141 -22.01 22.32 -31.93
C VAL A 141 -22.12 20.90 -31.35
N ARG A 142 -22.75 19.96 -32.08
CA ARG A 142 -22.85 18.57 -31.65
C ARG A 142 -21.47 17.91 -31.58
N TYR A 143 -20.65 18.10 -32.60
CA TYR A 143 -19.29 17.57 -32.66
C TYR A 143 -18.42 18.13 -31.52
N ILE A 144 -18.44 19.46 -31.32
CA ILE A 144 -17.71 20.12 -30.22
C ILE A 144 -18.17 19.59 -28.86
N LYS A 145 -19.48 19.36 -28.68
CA LYS A 145 -20.02 18.82 -27.44
C LYS A 145 -19.51 17.39 -27.17
N GLU A 146 -19.44 16.56 -28.20
CA GLU A 146 -18.92 15.20 -28.10
C GLU A 146 -17.42 15.20 -27.75
N ASP A 147 -16.62 16.00 -28.43
CA ASP A 147 -15.20 16.18 -28.12
C ASP A 147 -14.99 16.71 -26.69
N PHE A 148 -15.79 17.69 -26.26
CA PHE A 148 -15.76 18.19 -24.88
C PHE A 148 -16.06 17.09 -23.87
N THR A 149 -17.07 16.24 -24.13
CA THR A 149 -17.36 15.10 -23.25
C THR A 149 -16.23 14.08 -23.20
N ASN A 150 -15.58 13.81 -24.33
CA ASN A 150 -14.45 12.88 -24.40
C ASN A 150 -13.25 13.41 -23.62
N VAL A 151 -12.90 14.68 -23.79
CA VAL A 151 -11.81 15.34 -23.05
C VAL A 151 -12.12 15.36 -21.55
N ASN A 152 -13.36 15.66 -21.16
CA ASN A 152 -13.75 15.69 -19.76
C ASN A 152 -13.69 14.30 -19.10
N ASN A 153 -14.12 13.25 -19.82
CA ASN A 153 -14.00 11.87 -19.36
C ASN A 153 -12.53 11.46 -19.20
N LEU A 154 -11.68 11.80 -20.17
CA LEU A 154 -10.24 11.52 -20.10
C LEU A 154 -9.59 12.25 -18.92
N LEU A 155 -9.95 13.51 -18.69
CA LEU A 155 -9.45 14.29 -17.56
C LEU A 155 -9.84 13.62 -16.24
N LYS A 156 -11.10 13.20 -16.10
CA LYS A 156 -11.58 12.50 -14.91
C LYS A 156 -10.84 11.19 -14.66
N GLU A 157 -10.57 10.41 -15.72
CA GLU A 157 -9.79 9.18 -15.62
C GLU A 157 -8.35 9.46 -15.16
N GLN A 158 -7.70 10.49 -15.72
CA GLN A 158 -6.36 10.91 -15.33
C GLN A 158 -6.32 11.39 -13.88
N THR A 159 -7.33 12.13 -13.41
CA THR A 159 -7.44 12.56 -12.02
C THR A 159 -7.52 11.36 -11.07
N LEU A 160 -8.38 10.37 -11.37
CA LEU A 160 -8.50 9.16 -10.56
C LEU A 160 -7.19 8.36 -10.53
N LYS A 161 -6.52 8.22 -11.67
CA LYS A 161 -5.20 7.57 -11.74
C LYS A 161 -4.16 8.31 -10.90
N HIS A 162 -4.13 9.64 -10.98
CA HIS A 162 -3.22 10.45 -10.18
C HIS A 162 -3.48 10.28 -8.68
N GLU A 163 -4.74 10.31 -8.26
CA GLU A 163 -5.13 10.14 -6.85
C GLU A 163 -4.73 8.75 -6.31
N ALA A 164 -4.97 7.69 -7.08
CA ALA A 164 -4.54 6.34 -6.72
C ALA A 164 -3.01 6.22 -6.60
N ASN A 165 -2.27 6.86 -7.51
CA ASN A 165 -0.81 6.90 -7.45
C ASN A 165 -0.31 7.66 -6.22
N VAL A 166 -0.94 8.79 -5.87
CA VAL A 166 -0.59 9.58 -4.66
C VAL A 166 -0.83 8.76 -3.39
N GLN A 167 -1.96 8.04 -3.31
CA GLN A 167 -2.24 7.14 -2.19
C GLN A 167 -1.19 6.02 -2.08
N THR A 168 -0.86 5.39 -3.21
CA THR A 168 0.18 4.35 -3.27
C THR A 168 1.52 4.89 -2.80
N LEU A 169 1.95 6.06 -3.30
CA LEU A 169 3.19 6.72 -2.90
C LEU A 169 3.21 7.07 -1.41
N SER A 170 2.07 7.47 -0.84
CA SER A 170 1.94 7.75 0.59
C SER A 170 2.17 6.50 1.43
N ILE A 171 1.57 5.37 1.05
CA ILE A 171 1.75 4.09 1.74
C ILE A 171 3.21 3.63 1.65
N THR A 172 3.80 3.65 0.45
CA THR A 172 5.19 3.22 0.27
C THR A 172 6.18 4.11 1.01
N ASN A 173 5.93 5.42 1.11
CA ASN A 173 6.79 6.31 1.89
C ASN A 173 6.71 6.02 3.39
N ARG A 174 5.52 5.66 3.89
CA ARG A 174 5.35 5.26 5.29
C ARG A 174 6.12 3.99 5.60
N GLU A 175 6.02 2.97 4.73
CA GLU A 175 6.79 1.73 4.83
C GLU A 175 8.30 1.99 4.77
N LEU A 176 8.75 2.83 3.84
CA LEU A 176 10.16 3.20 3.71
C LEU A 176 10.68 3.88 4.98
N THR A 177 9.86 4.69 5.64
CA THR A 177 10.22 5.36 6.90
C THR A 177 10.33 4.33 8.02
N ALA A 178 9.37 3.42 8.15
CA ALA A 178 9.41 2.34 9.14
C ALA A 178 10.64 1.44 8.97
N LEU A 179 10.94 1.02 7.72
CA LEU A 179 12.12 0.22 7.40
C LEU A 179 13.42 0.96 7.69
N LYS A 180 13.46 2.28 7.48
CA LYS A 180 14.63 3.10 7.81
C LYS A 180 14.88 3.15 9.31
N ASP A 181 13.83 3.28 10.12
CA ASP A 181 13.92 3.29 11.58
C ASP A 181 14.37 1.91 12.11
N GLU A 182 13.83 0.83 11.55
CA GLU A 182 14.25 -0.54 11.86
C GLU A 182 15.73 -0.78 11.51
N ASN A 183 16.17 -0.35 10.33
CA ASN A 183 17.57 -0.46 9.93
C ASN A 183 18.51 0.31 10.87
N SER A 184 18.07 1.49 11.32
CA SER A 184 18.82 2.27 12.32
C SER A 184 18.94 1.52 13.64
N MET A 185 17.86 0.91 14.11
CA MET A 185 17.85 0.09 15.33
C MET A 185 18.78 -1.12 15.20
N LEU A 186 18.65 -1.88 14.11
CA LEU A 186 19.49 -3.06 13.85
C LEU A 186 20.97 -2.70 13.74
N THR A 187 21.30 -1.55 13.15
CA THR A 187 22.67 -1.05 13.09
C THR A 187 23.22 -0.79 14.48
N HIS A 188 22.44 -0.15 15.35
CA HIS A 188 22.86 0.11 16.73
C HIS A 188 23.02 -1.18 17.54
N ILE A 189 22.12 -2.15 17.37
CA ILE A 189 22.22 -3.48 17.98
C ILE A 189 23.50 -4.19 17.51
N ARG A 190 23.80 -4.15 16.21
CA ARG A 190 25.03 -4.73 15.64
C ARG A 190 26.27 -4.12 16.28
N GLU A 191 26.33 -2.79 16.41
CA GLU A 191 27.44 -2.09 17.04
C GLU A 191 27.63 -2.50 18.51
N ASN A 192 26.55 -2.67 19.25
CA ASN A 192 26.60 -3.15 20.63
C ASN A 192 27.20 -4.57 20.71
N TYR A 193 26.75 -5.48 19.86
CA TYR A 193 27.30 -6.84 19.81
C TYR A 193 28.78 -6.86 19.42
N LEU A 194 29.22 -6.02 18.48
CA LEU A 194 30.63 -5.89 18.13
C LEU A 194 31.48 -5.45 19.33
N LEU A 195 31.02 -4.43 20.07
CA LEU A 195 31.70 -4.00 21.30
C LEU A 195 31.76 -5.10 22.35
N ARG A 196 30.71 -5.92 22.46
CA ARG A 196 30.67 -7.06 23.38
C ARG A 196 31.66 -8.15 22.96
N ILE A 197 31.73 -8.48 21.68
CA ILE A 197 32.69 -9.43 21.12
C ILE A 197 34.12 -8.95 21.42
N ASP A 198 34.45 -7.70 21.11
CA ASP A 198 35.78 -7.13 21.38
C ASP A 198 36.17 -7.18 22.86
N SER A 199 35.20 -7.02 23.76
CA SER A 199 35.40 -7.13 25.21
C SER A 199 35.69 -8.58 25.62
N LEU A 200 34.93 -9.54 25.10
CA LEU A 200 35.11 -10.96 25.39
C LEU A 200 36.43 -11.48 24.83
N GLU A 201 36.81 -11.08 23.63
CA GLU A 201 38.10 -11.44 23.06
C GLU A 201 39.28 -10.95 23.91
N ARG A 202 39.19 -9.71 24.45
CA ARG A 202 40.19 -9.21 25.39
C ARG A 202 40.26 -10.05 26.67
N GLN A 203 39.12 -10.45 27.20
CA GLN A 203 39.06 -11.32 28.39
C GLN A 203 39.68 -12.69 28.11
N ILE A 204 39.40 -13.29 26.95
CA ILE A 204 40.00 -14.57 26.54
C ILE A 204 41.52 -14.44 26.44
N ARG A 205 42.02 -13.40 25.76
CA ARG A 205 43.48 -13.16 25.64
C ARG A 205 44.15 -13.03 27.01
N ASN A 206 43.52 -12.33 27.95
CA ASN A 206 44.04 -12.19 29.32
C ASN A 206 44.03 -13.54 30.06
N ALA A 207 42.93 -14.28 30.00
CA ALA A 207 42.82 -15.60 30.62
C ALA A 207 43.86 -16.59 30.04
N GLU A 208 44.14 -16.52 28.74
CA GLU A 208 45.19 -17.32 28.10
C GLU A 208 46.58 -16.96 28.61
N THR A 209 46.88 -15.67 28.81
CA THR A 209 48.16 -15.25 29.40
C THR A 209 48.32 -15.73 30.84
N GLU A 210 47.25 -15.66 31.63
CA GLU A 210 47.25 -16.15 33.01
C GLU A 210 47.42 -17.66 33.07
N CYS A 211 46.70 -18.41 32.21
CA CYS A 211 46.86 -19.86 32.10
C CYS A 211 48.28 -20.27 31.67
N ARG A 212 48.88 -19.56 30.71
CA ARG A 212 50.28 -19.78 30.33
C ARG A 212 51.23 -19.56 31.51
N HIS A 213 51.02 -18.49 32.27
CA HIS A 213 51.84 -18.20 33.44
C HIS A 213 51.70 -19.26 34.53
N ALA A 214 50.47 -19.69 34.84
CA ALA A 214 50.21 -20.74 35.82
C ALA A 214 50.89 -22.07 35.44
N ARG A 215 50.88 -22.45 34.16
CA ARG A 215 51.59 -23.65 33.67
C ARG A 215 53.11 -23.56 33.84
N LEU A 216 53.69 -22.38 33.63
CA LEU A 216 55.13 -22.18 33.85
C LEU A 216 55.50 -22.33 35.33
N LEU A 217 54.71 -21.74 36.23
CA LEU A 217 54.89 -21.90 37.67
C LEU A 217 54.75 -23.36 38.10
N GLN A 218 53.77 -24.08 37.55
CA GLN A 218 53.60 -25.51 37.83
C GLN A 218 54.82 -26.32 37.38
N HIS A 219 55.31 -26.10 36.15
CA HIS A 219 56.50 -26.78 35.65
C HIS A 219 57.74 -26.48 36.52
N GLN A 220 57.88 -25.24 37.00
CA GLN A 220 58.97 -24.89 37.91
C GLN A 220 58.84 -25.64 39.25
N ALA A 221 57.65 -25.68 39.84
CA ALA A 221 57.40 -26.42 41.07
C ALA A 221 57.62 -27.94 40.91
N GLU A 222 57.29 -28.50 39.75
CA GLU A 222 57.54 -29.90 39.40
C GLU A 222 59.05 -30.19 39.32
N MET A 223 59.84 -29.30 38.70
CA MET A 223 61.30 -29.40 38.64
C MET A 223 61.95 -29.29 40.03
N GLU A 224 61.48 -28.37 40.88
CA GLU A 224 61.93 -28.23 42.27
C GLU A 224 61.58 -29.48 43.09
N SER A 225 60.36 -30.02 42.93
CA SER A 225 59.94 -31.27 43.57
C SER A 225 60.74 -32.47 43.09
N ALA A 226 61.03 -32.57 41.79
CA ALA A 226 61.83 -33.64 41.20
C ALA A 226 63.27 -33.60 41.75
N THR A 227 63.85 -32.40 41.87
CA THR A 227 65.18 -32.21 42.46
C THR A 227 65.20 -32.66 43.93
N ALA A 228 64.20 -32.24 44.72
CA ALA A 228 64.07 -32.66 46.12
C ALA A 228 63.87 -34.18 46.28
N ARG A 229 63.13 -34.83 45.36
CA ARG A 229 62.98 -36.30 45.33
C ARG A 229 64.28 -36.99 44.96
N GLN A 230 65.06 -36.45 44.04
CA GLN A 230 66.35 -37.00 43.65
C GLN A 230 67.35 -36.91 44.82
N GLU A 231 67.37 -35.78 45.55
CA GLU A 231 68.13 -35.65 46.80
C GLU A 231 67.69 -36.68 47.85
N LEU A 232 66.39 -36.85 48.09
CA LEU A 232 65.88 -37.89 48.99
C LEU A 232 66.25 -39.31 48.52
N HIS A 233 66.28 -39.59 47.22
CA HIS A 233 66.71 -40.89 46.68
C HIS A 233 68.22 -41.11 46.86
N LEU A 234 69.04 -40.06 46.74
CA LEU A 234 70.47 -40.10 47.10
C LEU A 234 70.67 -40.40 48.59
N PHE A 235 69.78 -39.92 49.47
CA PHE A 235 69.76 -40.26 50.90
C PHE A 235 69.15 -41.64 51.21
N SER A 236 68.21 -42.14 50.39
CA SER A 236 67.48 -43.40 50.58
C SER A 236 68.12 -44.62 49.89
N SER A 237 69.29 -44.47 49.28
CA SER A 237 70.07 -45.56 48.66
C SER A 237 70.76 -46.49 49.69
N GLN A 238 70.08 -46.75 50.81
CA GLN A 238 70.46 -47.76 51.81
C GLN A 238 69.36 -48.78 52.13
N GLN A 239 68.15 -48.68 51.58
CA GLN A 239 67.14 -49.74 51.75
C GLN A 239 66.37 -49.98 50.45
N GLY A 240 66.55 -51.19 49.91
CA GLY A 240 65.91 -51.65 48.69
C GLY A 240 64.44 -52.03 48.88
N GLY A 241 63.68 -51.90 47.78
CA GLY A 241 62.33 -52.41 47.65
C GLY A 241 61.57 -51.68 46.55
N GLU A 242 61.48 -52.26 45.35
CA GLU A 242 60.61 -51.80 44.27
C GLU A 242 59.12 -51.90 44.67
N PRO A 243 58.31 -50.87 44.40
CA PRO A 243 56.87 -51.02 44.24
C PRO A 243 56.48 -50.94 42.76
N LYS A 244 55.79 -51.98 42.26
CA LYS A 244 55.18 -52.00 40.93
C LYS A 244 54.05 -50.97 40.83
N GLU A 245 54.19 -50.00 39.93
CA GLU A 245 53.10 -49.09 39.53
C GLU A 245 51.97 -49.85 38.79
N PRO A 246 50.70 -49.49 39.03
CA PRO A 246 49.58 -49.97 38.22
C PRO A 246 49.50 -49.19 36.90
N LYS A 247 49.27 -49.93 35.82
CA LYS A 247 49.13 -49.45 34.44
C LYS A 247 48.01 -48.37 34.34
N PRO A 248 48.23 -47.22 33.69
CA PRO A 248 47.17 -46.25 33.46
C PRO A 248 46.10 -46.83 32.51
N PRO A 249 44.81 -46.47 32.68
CA PRO A 249 43.76 -46.89 31.76
C PRO A 249 43.98 -46.26 30.38
N ASP A 250 43.75 -47.05 29.33
CA ASP A 250 43.92 -46.63 27.93
C ASP A 250 43.21 -45.31 27.63
N PRO A 251 43.84 -44.38 26.89
CA PRO A 251 43.17 -43.17 26.45
C PRO A 251 42.01 -43.57 25.53
N VAL A 252 40.82 -43.06 25.88
CA VAL A 252 39.60 -43.12 25.07
C VAL A 252 39.98 -42.75 23.63
N LYS A 253 39.80 -43.68 22.69
CA LYS A 253 40.05 -43.49 21.25
C LYS A 253 39.33 -42.21 20.79
N LEU A 254 40.10 -41.14 20.69
CA LEU A 254 39.71 -39.88 20.09
C LEU A 254 39.57 -40.11 18.58
N TRP A 255 38.50 -39.57 18.03
CA TRP A 255 37.92 -39.87 16.73
C TRP A 255 38.91 -39.67 15.56
N ASP A 256 38.74 -40.47 14.51
CA ASP A 256 39.58 -40.45 13.31
C ASP A 256 39.03 -39.39 12.33
N ASP A 257 39.54 -38.16 12.42
CA ASP A 257 38.98 -36.90 11.87
C ASP A 257 39.04 -36.72 10.32
N THR A 258 39.28 -37.78 9.54
CA THR A 258 39.47 -37.63 8.07
C THR A 258 38.71 -38.62 7.19
N SER A 259 37.95 -39.56 7.76
CA SER A 259 37.20 -40.55 6.98
C SER A 259 35.77 -40.08 6.66
N HIS A 260 35.22 -40.49 5.51
CA HIS A 260 33.78 -40.38 5.26
C HIS A 260 33.01 -41.02 6.43
N PRO A 261 31.94 -40.38 6.94
CA PRO A 261 31.24 -40.85 8.10
C PRO A 261 30.66 -42.25 7.84
N LYS A 262 30.93 -43.21 8.73
CA LYS A 262 30.31 -44.53 8.60
C LYS A 262 28.85 -44.43 9.06
N PRO A 263 27.96 -45.33 8.62
CA PRO A 263 26.56 -45.32 9.05
C PRO A 263 26.38 -45.30 10.59
N LYS A 264 27.27 -45.97 11.34
CA LYS A 264 27.28 -45.96 12.80
C LYS A 264 27.59 -44.58 13.40
N ASP A 265 28.40 -43.78 12.72
CA ASP A 265 28.75 -42.42 13.15
C ASP A 265 27.56 -41.48 12.91
N LEU A 266 26.87 -41.63 11.77
CA LEU A 266 25.63 -40.91 11.46
C LEU A 266 24.51 -41.25 12.46
N ASP A 267 24.34 -42.51 12.81
CA ASP A 267 23.37 -42.94 13.83
C ASP A 267 23.70 -42.38 15.22
N ARG A 268 25.00 -42.26 15.54
CA ARG A 268 25.46 -41.65 16.79
C ARG A 268 25.17 -40.15 16.80
N ILE A 269 25.39 -39.45 15.69
CA ILE A 269 25.00 -38.03 15.55
C ILE A 269 23.48 -37.89 15.74
N ALA A 270 22.69 -38.70 15.02
CA ALA A 270 21.23 -38.64 15.10
C ALA A 270 20.69 -38.89 16.52
N ARG A 271 21.37 -39.72 17.32
CA ARG A 271 21.02 -39.95 18.74
C ARG A 271 21.43 -38.84 19.69
N ASN A 272 22.47 -38.08 19.35
CA ASN A 272 22.96 -36.96 20.15
C ASN A 272 22.22 -35.66 19.83
N LEU A 273 21.52 -35.60 18.70
CA LEU A 273 20.62 -34.50 18.38
C LEU A 273 19.33 -34.62 19.18
N SER A 274 18.86 -33.48 19.69
CA SER A 274 17.50 -33.36 20.19
C SER A 274 16.52 -33.72 19.08
N ARG A 275 15.54 -34.57 19.40
CA ARG A 275 14.58 -35.04 18.40
C ARG A 275 13.76 -33.84 17.90
N PHE A 276 13.87 -33.54 16.61
CA PHE A 276 13.15 -32.43 16.01
C PHE A 276 11.68 -32.79 15.79
N GLU A 277 10.79 -32.14 16.53
CA GLU A 277 9.35 -32.16 16.30
C GLU A 277 8.89 -30.75 15.95
N PRO A 278 8.42 -30.51 14.71
CA PRO A 278 8.00 -29.18 14.32
C PRO A 278 6.75 -28.77 15.11
N ASN A 279 6.91 -27.87 16.07
CA ASN A 279 5.81 -27.16 16.71
C ASN A 279 5.49 -25.91 15.89
N LEU A 280 4.19 -25.69 15.62
CA LEU A 280 3.73 -24.51 14.86
C LEU A 280 3.89 -23.20 15.66
N ASP A 281 4.05 -23.31 16.99
CA ASP A 281 4.10 -22.16 17.90
C ASP A 281 5.54 -21.64 18.16
N ASP A 282 6.59 -22.36 17.75
CA ASP A 282 7.98 -21.93 17.92
C ASP A 282 8.80 -22.05 16.61
N PRO A 283 8.79 -20.99 15.77
CA PRO A 283 9.57 -20.91 14.54
C PRO A 283 11.10 -20.98 14.78
N GLY A 284 11.57 -20.77 16.01
CA GLY A 284 13.00 -20.82 16.36
C GLY A 284 13.56 -22.25 16.43
N GLU A 285 12.70 -23.25 16.58
CA GLU A 285 13.10 -24.64 16.85
C GLU A 285 13.85 -25.28 15.67
N ILE A 286 13.44 -25.00 14.42
CA ILE A 286 14.11 -25.50 13.21
C ILE A 286 15.50 -24.89 13.05
N HIS A 287 15.68 -23.60 13.37
CA HIS A 287 16.97 -22.94 13.28
C HIS A 287 17.96 -23.47 14.32
N ALA A 288 17.50 -23.70 15.55
CA ALA A 288 18.31 -24.33 16.59
C ALA A 288 18.73 -25.76 16.18
N TYR A 289 17.80 -26.57 15.71
CA TYR A 289 18.07 -27.93 15.25
C TYR A 289 19.07 -28.00 14.09
N LEU A 290 18.92 -27.15 13.07
CA LEU A 290 19.83 -27.11 11.93
C LEU A 290 21.23 -26.61 12.32
N ASN A 291 21.34 -25.74 13.32
CA ASN A 291 22.63 -25.30 13.86
C ASN A 291 23.34 -26.41 14.64
N ASP A 292 22.62 -27.14 15.49
CA ASP A 292 23.16 -28.30 16.21
C ASP A 292 23.64 -29.37 15.23
N LEU A 293 22.83 -29.66 14.21
CA LEU A 293 23.20 -30.59 13.13
C LEU A 293 24.49 -30.16 12.43
N LYS A 294 24.63 -28.88 12.06
CA LYS A 294 25.85 -28.34 11.45
C LYS A 294 27.06 -28.49 12.38
N PHE A 295 26.90 -28.22 13.66
CA PHE A 295 27.95 -28.37 14.66
C PHE A 295 28.45 -29.83 14.78
N PHE A 296 27.55 -30.80 14.80
CA PHE A 296 27.95 -32.21 14.83
C PHE A 296 28.57 -32.70 13.52
N LEU A 297 28.11 -32.15 12.38
CA LEU A 297 28.63 -32.47 11.05
C LEU A 297 29.96 -31.75 10.72
N GLU A 298 30.33 -30.69 11.44
CA GLU A 298 31.61 -29.99 11.27
C GLU A 298 32.81 -30.92 11.50
N ARG A 299 32.62 -31.96 12.32
CA ARG A 299 33.61 -33.03 12.57
C ARG A 299 33.76 -34.01 11.40
N PHE A 300 32.87 -33.96 10.42
CA PHE A 300 32.88 -34.81 9.23
C PHE A 300 32.82 -33.94 7.96
N PRO A 301 33.91 -33.23 7.62
CA PRO A 301 33.95 -32.34 6.46
C PRO A 301 33.67 -33.06 5.13
N ASN A 302 33.90 -34.38 5.09
CA ASN A 302 33.67 -35.24 3.93
C ASN A 302 32.26 -35.87 3.87
N ALA A 303 31.32 -35.47 4.75
CA ALA A 303 29.96 -35.99 4.73
C ALA A 303 29.23 -35.57 3.43
N SER A 304 28.68 -36.53 2.69
CA SER A 304 27.91 -36.26 1.48
C SER A 304 26.56 -35.62 1.82
N SER A 305 25.92 -34.94 0.86
CA SER A 305 24.56 -34.41 1.05
C SER A 305 23.58 -35.48 1.52
N ARG A 306 23.70 -36.72 1.02
CA ARG A 306 22.86 -37.84 1.44
C ARG A 306 23.10 -38.26 2.88
N ASP A 307 24.34 -38.21 3.36
CA ASP A 307 24.67 -38.53 4.76
C ASP A 307 24.05 -37.49 5.70
N LYS A 308 24.14 -36.21 5.33
CA LYS A 308 23.55 -35.11 6.10
C LYS A 308 22.02 -35.21 6.14
N ILE A 309 21.39 -35.56 5.02
CA ILE A 309 19.93 -35.76 4.90
C ILE A 309 19.47 -37.02 5.66
N TYR A 310 20.28 -38.08 5.67
CA TYR A 310 20.03 -39.27 6.48
C TYR A 310 19.94 -38.93 7.97
N VAL A 311 20.88 -38.14 8.48
CA VAL A 311 20.86 -37.69 9.88
C VAL A 311 19.57 -36.94 10.16
N ILE A 312 19.17 -36.00 9.30
CA ILE A 312 17.90 -35.26 9.48
C ILE A 312 16.72 -36.23 9.60
N LYS A 313 16.60 -37.22 8.72
CA LYS A 313 15.51 -38.20 8.77
C LYS A 313 15.55 -39.05 10.04
N ALA A 314 16.75 -39.42 10.50
CA ALA A 314 16.93 -40.24 11.68
C ALA A 314 16.67 -39.49 13.00
N SER A 315 16.94 -38.19 13.06
CA SER A 315 16.77 -37.36 14.27
C SER A 315 15.50 -36.47 14.26
N SER A 316 14.64 -36.59 13.25
CA SER A 316 13.39 -35.82 13.16
C SER A 316 12.14 -36.66 13.29
N SER A 317 10.99 -36.00 13.39
CA SER A 317 9.69 -36.65 13.39
C SER A 317 9.38 -37.38 12.08
N LYS A 318 8.45 -38.34 12.13
CA LYS A 318 7.99 -39.06 10.93
C LYS A 318 7.40 -38.12 9.89
N GLN A 319 6.78 -37.02 10.31
CA GLN A 319 6.21 -36.01 9.43
C GLN A 319 7.29 -35.28 8.62
N VAL A 320 8.40 -34.93 9.27
CA VAL A 320 9.55 -34.29 8.62
C VAL A 320 10.22 -35.27 7.64
N SER A 321 10.38 -36.54 8.04
CA SER A 321 10.89 -37.58 7.14
C SER A 321 10.02 -37.74 5.88
N LEU A 322 8.70 -37.80 6.04
CA LEU A 322 7.75 -37.90 4.92
C LEU A 322 7.75 -36.64 4.04
N PHE A 323 7.93 -35.46 4.65
CA PHE A 323 8.05 -34.20 3.91
C PHE A 323 9.29 -34.19 3.01
N ILE A 324 10.43 -34.65 3.54
CA ILE A 324 11.68 -34.79 2.77
C ILE A 324 11.50 -35.77 1.61
N ASP A 325 10.80 -36.88 1.82
CA ASP A 325 10.57 -37.89 0.77
C ASP A 325 9.67 -37.39 -0.37
N ARG A 326 8.83 -36.38 -0.12
CA ARG A 326 7.95 -35.75 -1.11
C ARG A 326 8.63 -34.67 -1.93
N GLN A 327 9.82 -34.23 -1.55
CA GLN A 327 10.55 -33.20 -2.29
C GLN A 327 11.05 -33.73 -3.65
N PRO A 328 11.11 -32.86 -4.68
CA PRO A 328 11.76 -33.16 -5.95
C PRO A 328 13.18 -33.72 -5.77
N LEU A 329 13.61 -34.61 -6.68
CA LEU A 329 14.93 -35.25 -6.63
C LEU A 329 16.08 -34.24 -6.49
N ASP A 330 16.00 -33.11 -7.19
CA ASP A 330 17.01 -32.05 -7.16
C ASP A 330 17.13 -31.39 -5.77
N ILE A 331 16.04 -31.34 -5.01
CA ILE A 331 15.99 -30.80 -3.65
C ILE A 331 16.36 -31.88 -2.63
N ARG A 332 16.03 -33.14 -2.90
CA ARG A 332 16.28 -34.29 -2.01
C ARG A 332 17.74 -34.75 -2.03
N ASP A 333 18.49 -34.47 -3.09
CA ASP A 333 19.92 -34.78 -3.18
C ASP A 333 20.82 -33.58 -2.82
N ASP A 334 20.25 -32.37 -2.65
CA ASP A 334 20.96 -31.17 -2.22
C ASP A 334 20.58 -30.78 -0.78
N PHE A 335 21.56 -30.87 0.12
CA PHE A 335 21.39 -30.54 1.53
C PHE A 335 21.05 -29.06 1.77
N GLU A 336 21.64 -28.14 1.00
CA GLU A 336 21.40 -26.70 1.19
C GLU A 336 20.01 -26.30 0.69
N ALA A 337 19.60 -26.84 -0.46
CA ALA A 337 18.25 -26.67 -0.97
C ALA A 337 17.20 -27.24 0.01
N LEU A 338 17.45 -28.43 0.55
CA LEU A 338 16.53 -29.05 1.52
C LEU A 338 16.42 -28.23 2.81
N CYS A 339 17.52 -27.67 3.32
CA CYS A 339 17.48 -26.81 4.51
C CYS A 339 16.62 -25.56 4.30
N LYS A 340 16.70 -24.93 3.12
CA LYS A 340 15.87 -23.76 2.80
C LYS A 340 14.39 -24.09 2.79
N ILE A 341 14.03 -25.20 2.15
CA ILE A 341 12.64 -25.66 2.06
C ILE A 341 12.09 -26.07 3.45
N LEU A 342 12.92 -26.68 4.29
CA LEU A 342 12.55 -26.99 5.68
C LEU A 342 12.32 -25.71 6.50
N ILE A 343 13.16 -24.69 6.35
CA ILE A 343 12.97 -23.39 7.01
C ILE A 343 11.70 -22.72 6.49
N GLU A 344 11.46 -22.69 5.18
CA GLU A 344 10.24 -22.09 4.62
C GLU A 344 8.97 -22.77 5.11
N GLU A 345 8.94 -24.11 5.13
CA GLU A 345 7.77 -24.89 5.56
C GLU A 345 7.45 -24.71 7.05
N TYR A 346 8.47 -24.63 7.91
CA TYR A 346 8.31 -24.64 9.36
C TYR A 346 8.56 -23.29 10.05
N CYS A 347 9.04 -22.25 9.34
CA CYS A 347 9.10 -20.86 9.83
C CYS A 347 8.03 -19.93 9.24
N ASN A 348 7.59 -20.14 7.99
CA ASN A 348 6.73 -19.16 7.28
C ASN A 348 5.24 -19.53 7.24
N LYS A 349 4.80 -20.58 7.95
CA LYS A 349 3.37 -20.88 8.13
C LYS A 349 2.81 -20.15 9.35
N ASN A 350 2.66 -18.82 9.24
CA ASN A 350 1.81 -18.00 10.10
C ASN A 350 0.81 -17.22 9.25
#